data_AF-A0A2X0R242-F1
#
_entry.id   AF-A0A2X0R242-F1
#
_cell.length_a   1.000
_cell.length_b   1.000
_cell.length_c   1.000
_cell.angle_alpha   90.00
_cell.angle_beta   90.00
_cell.angle_gamma   90.00
#
_symmetry.space_group_name_H-M   'P 1'
#
loop_
_entity.id
_entity.type
_entity.pdbx_description
1 polymer ?
#
loop_
_entity_poly.entity_id
_entity_poly.type
_entity_poly.pdbx_seq_one_letter_code
_entity_poly.pdbx_strand_id
1 'polypeptide(L)'
;MHRESAKSEKVKLHQYGSRRDRSGEVTETHLQGFQPDFILFLENSDFYFQIFIEPKGMSGDRFISELWKQDLLLYMTDNQAEMEFEANEQNVRISGLKFYTKNDGQHTMEQLANLVQIKKPVE
;
A
#
# COMPACT_ATOMS: atom_id res chain seq x y z
N MET A 1 11.69 25.60 -4.75
CA MET A 1 12.73 24.57 -4.48
C MET A 1 12.11 23.21 -4.74
N HIS A 2 12.42 22.59 -5.88
CA HIS A 2 12.05 21.18 -6.12
C HIS A 2 13.12 20.34 -5.44
N ARG A 3 12.81 19.82 -4.25
CA ARG A 3 13.68 18.84 -3.58
C ARG A 3 13.42 17.51 -4.27
N GLU A 4 14.16 17.22 -5.34
CA GLU A 4 14.27 15.83 -5.79
C GLU A 4 14.99 15.09 -4.66
N SER A 5 14.23 14.40 -3.80
CA SER A 5 14.83 13.39 -2.92
C SER A 5 15.57 12.41 -3.81
N ALA A 6 16.86 12.19 -3.55
CA ALA A 6 17.63 11.17 -4.25
C ALA A 6 16.84 9.86 -4.21
N LYS A 7 16.50 9.31 -5.38
CA LYS A 7 15.80 8.03 -5.48
C LYS A 7 16.68 6.98 -4.81
N SER A 8 16.25 6.53 -3.63
CA SER A 8 16.97 5.55 -2.83
C SER A 8 16.40 4.18 -3.14
N GLU A 9 17.23 3.29 -3.69
CA GLU A 9 16.83 1.88 -3.89
C GLU A 9 16.47 1.20 -2.55
N LYS A 10 17.00 1.70 -1.43
CA LYS A 10 16.75 1.15 -0.09
C LYS A 10 15.32 1.33 0.42
N VAL A 11 14.52 2.20 -0.21
CA VAL A 11 13.13 2.46 0.23
C VAL A 11 12.10 1.84 -0.70
N LYS A 12 12.53 1.00 -1.65
CA LYS A 12 11.62 0.32 -2.56
C LYS A 12 11.04 -0.93 -1.92
N LEU A 13 9.76 -1.13 -2.14
CA LEU A 13 9.09 -2.40 -1.90
C LEU A 13 9.42 -3.33 -3.06
N HIS A 14 9.85 -4.55 -2.74
CA HIS A 14 10.19 -5.58 -3.72
C HIS A 14 9.22 -6.74 -3.57
N GLN A 15 8.71 -7.22 -4.70
CA GLN A 15 7.96 -8.46 -4.73
C GLN A 15 8.90 -9.61 -5.13
N TYR A 16 8.89 -10.67 -4.31
CA TYR A 16 9.59 -11.91 -4.60
C TYR A 16 8.57 -13.05 -4.68
N GLY A 17 8.67 -13.88 -5.72
CA GLY A 17 7.81 -15.04 -5.91
C GLY A 17 6.42 -14.76 -6.47
N SER A 18 5.72 -15.85 -6.81
CA SER A 18 4.39 -15.80 -7.42
C SER A 18 3.32 -15.48 -6.39
N ARG A 19 2.40 -14.57 -6.73
CA ARG A 19 1.24 -14.20 -5.91
C ARG A 19 -0.05 -14.73 -6.53
N ARG A 20 -1.03 -15.08 -5.71
CA ARG A 20 -2.42 -15.23 -6.15
C ARG A 20 -3.16 -13.90 -6.06
N ASP A 21 -3.82 -13.48 -7.13
CA ASP A 21 -4.68 -12.30 -7.10
C ASP A 21 -5.99 -12.57 -6.35
N ARG A 22 -6.84 -11.53 -6.29
CA ARG A 22 -8.15 -11.60 -5.61
C ARG A 22 -9.14 -12.56 -6.29
N SER A 23 -8.91 -12.91 -7.55
CA SER A 23 -9.67 -13.95 -8.28
C SER A 23 -9.14 -15.36 -8.02
N GLY A 24 -7.99 -15.49 -7.34
CA GLY A 24 -7.33 -16.77 -7.03
C GLY A 24 -6.33 -17.24 -8.09
N GLU A 25 -6.15 -16.46 -9.16
CA GLU A 25 -5.25 -16.77 -10.27
C GLU A 25 -3.81 -16.45 -9.91
N VAL A 26 -2.88 -17.28 -10.38
CA VAL A 26 -1.46 -17.04 -10.15
C VAL A 26 -0.99 -15.95 -11.10
N THR A 27 -0.61 -14.82 -10.52
CA THR A 27 -0.06 -13.68 -11.25
C THR A 27 1.44 -13.83 -11.47
N GLU A 28 1.91 -13.36 -12.62
CA GLU A 28 3.34 -13.30 -12.91
C GLU A 28 4.07 -12.43 -11.87
N THR A 29 5.22 -12.93 -11.41
CA THR A 29 6.07 -12.20 -10.46
C THR A 29 6.66 -10.98 -11.15
N HIS A 30 6.26 -9.79 -10.71
CA HIS A 30 6.85 -8.54 -11.18
C HIS A 30 8.12 -8.25 -10.38
N LEU A 31 9.28 -8.63 -10.91
CA LEU A 31 10.59 -8.37 -10.31
C LEU A 31 11.00 -6.90 -10.51
N GLN A 32 10.27 -5.99 -9.89
CA GLN A 32 10.56 -4.56 -9.92
C GLN A 32 10.37 -3.95 -8.53
N GLY A 33 11.27 -3.03 -8.17
CA GLY A 33 11.12 -2.23 -6.97
C GLY A 33 10.08 -1.12 -7.17
N PHE A 34 9.09 -1.06 -6.28
CA PHE A 34 8.06 -0.04 -6.22
C PHE A 34 8.36 0.96 -5.10
N GLN A 35 8.43 2.25 -5.43
CA GLN A 35 8.50 3.32 -4.43
C GLN A 35 7.14 4.04 -4.41
N PRO A 36 6.39 3.98 -3.31
CA PRO A 36 5.13 4.68 -3.18
C PRO A 36 5.35 6.20 -3.08
N ASP A 37 4.43 6.98 -3.65
CA ASP A 37 4.48 8.44 -3.58
C ASP A 37 4.33 8.99 -2.15
N PHE A 38 3.53 8.33 -1.31
CA PHE A 38 3.34 8.73 0.09
C PHE A 38 3.41 7.55 1.05
N ILE A 39 3.97 7.83 2.23
CA ILE A 39 3.96 6.96 3.39
C ILE A 39 3.31 7.76 4.53
N LEU A 40 2.14 7.31 4.98
CA LEU A 40 1.46 7.87 6.15
C LEU A 40 1.83 7.06 7.38
N PHE A 41 2.43 7.72 8.37
CA PHE A 41 2.78 7.13 9.65
C PHE A 41 1.82 7.63 10.72
N LEU A 42 1.09 6.71 11.37
CA LEU A 42 0.14 7.02 12.43
C LEU A 42 0.53 6.27 13.70
N GLU A 43 0.33 6.91 14.84
CA GLU A 43 0.50 6.30 16.16
C GLU A 43 -0.86 6.17 16.83
N ASN A 44 -1.12 4.99 17.38
CA ASN A 44 -2.19 4.74 18.35
C ASN A 44 -1.53 4.26 19.66
N SER A 45 -2.31 4.14 20.75
CA SER A 45 -1.81 3.71 22.07
C SER A 45 -1.06 2.38 22.05
N ASP A 46 -1.40 1.50 21.10
CA ASP A 46 -0.94 0.11 21.10
C ASP A 46 -0.07 -0.25 19.88
N PHE A 47 -0.15 0.53 18.79
CA PHE A 47 0.51 0.20 17.51
C PHE A 47 0.87 1.43 16.70
N TYR A 48 1.92 1.29 15.88
CA TYR A 48 2.24 2.20 14.78
C TYR A 48 1.67 1.66 13.47
N PHE A 49 1.01 2.50 12.68
CA PHE A 49 0.58 2.17 11.32
C PHE A 49 1.48 2.87 10.32
N GLN A 50 2.02 2.10 9.39
CA GLN A 50 2.69 2.61 8.20
C GLN A 50 1.86 2.25 6.98
N ILE A 51 1.24 3.28 6.39
CA ILE A 51 0.28 3.12 5.29
C ILE A 51 0.89 3.67 4.00
N PHE A 52 1.00 2.81 3.00
CA PHE A 52 1.52 3.15 1.68
C PHE A 52 0.40 3.62 0.75
N ILE A 53 0.58 4.80 0.14
CA ILE A 53 -0.43 5.45 -0.69
C ILE A 53 0.18 5.87 -2.03
N GLU A 54 -0.52 5.53 -3.11
CA GLU A 54 -0.13 5.85 -4.48
C GLU A 54 -1.28 6.59 -5.18
N PRO A 55 -1.18 7.90 -5.45
CA PRO A 55 -2.14 8.62 -6.27
C PRO A 55 -2.02 8.21 -7.73
N LYS A 56 -3.15 8.04 -8.43
CA LYS A 56 -3.15 7.77 -9.87
C LYS A 56 -4.22 8.53 -10.63
N GLY A 57 -3.87 8.95 -11.84
CA GLY A 57 -4.81 9.42 -12.84
C GLY A 57 -5.68 8.27 -13.35
N MET A 58 -6.97 8.54 -13.54
CA MET A 58 -7.95 7.59 -14.06
C MET A 58 -7.93 7.62 -15.59
N SER A 59 -7.07 6.83 -16.25
CA SER A 59 -7.29 6.33 -17.63
C SER A 59 -6.03 5.78 -18.31
N GLY A 60 -6.28 4.91 -19.30
CA GLY A 60 -5.33 4.49 -20.32
C GLY A 60 -4.47 3.29 -19.95
N ASP A 61 -3.66 2.86 -20.91
CA ASP A 61 -2.76 1.71 -20.76
C ASP A 61 -1.79 1.86 -19.60
N ARG A 62 -1.42 3.11 -19.27
CA ARG A 62 -0.57 3.43 -18.11
C ARG A 62 -1.21 3.00 -16.80
N PHE A 63 -2.52 3.18 -16.63
CA PHE A 63 -3.22 2.73 -15.42
C PHE A 63 -3.17 1.21 -15.31
N ILE A 64 -3.46 0.50 -16.41
CA ILE A 64 -3.46 -0.97 -16.47
C ILE A 64 -2.06 -1.51 -16.16
N SER A 65 -1.01 -0.95 -16.78
CA SER A 65 0.38 -1.35 -16.56
C SER A 65 0.87 -1.16 -15.12
N GLU A 66 0.18 -0.35 -14.32
CA GLU A 66 0.55 -0.06 -12.94
C GLU A 66 -0.27 -0.86 -11.93
N LEU A 67 -1.32 -1.60 -12.35
CA LEU A 67 -2.23 -2.32 -11.46
C LEU A 67 -1.52 -3.31 -10.52
N TRP A 68 -0.42 -3.91 -10.97
CA TRP A 68 0.41 -4.80 -10.15
C TRP A 68 0.91 -4.12 -8.85
N LYS A 69 1.11 -2.79 -8.84
CA LYS A 69 1.48 -2.04 -7.64
C LYS A 69 0.32 -1.96 -6.65
N GLN A 70 -0.90 -1.74 -7.15
CA GLN A 70 -2.09 -1.77 -6.31
C GLN A 70 -2.29 -3.18 -5.73
N ASP A 71 -2.04 -4.20 -6.53
CA ASP A 71 -2.07 -5.60 -6.08
C ASP A 71 -1.06 -5.88 -4.96
N LEU A 72 0.18 -5.39 -5.11
CA LEU A 72 1.21 -5.49 -4.07
C LEU A 72 0.80 -4.75 -2.79
N LEU A 73 0.30 -3.52 -2.90
CA LEU A 73 -0.18 -2.72 -1.77
C LEU A 73 -1.25 -3.45 -0.98
N LEU A 74 -2.21 -4.04 -1.68
CA LEU A 74 -3.33 -4.72 -1.03
C LEU A 74 -2.94 -6.09 -0.49
N TYR A 75 -2.01 -6.79 -1.15
CA TYR A 75 -1.44 -8.03 -0.64
C TYR A 75 -0.80 -7.84 0.75
N MET A 76 -0.02 -6.78 0.94
CA MET A 76 0.58 -6.49 2.24
C MET A 76 -0.46 -6.34 3.35
N THR A 77 -1.60 -5.69 3.04
CA THR A 77 -2.71 -5.52 3.98
C THR A 77 -3.39 -6.84 4.31
N ASP A 78 -3.65 -7.67 3.29
CA ASP A 78 -4.41 -8.92 3.46
C ASP A 78 -3.57 -10.04 4.10
N ASN A 79 -2.23 -9.99 3.96
CA ASN A 79 -1.32 -11.06 4.38
C ASN A 79 -0.36 -10.59 5.49
N GLN A 80 -0.86 -9.72 6.36
CA GLN A 80 -0.03 -9.06 7.36
C GLN A 80 0.64 -10.02 8.36
N ALA A 81 0.02 -11.17 8.63
CA ALA A 81 0.57 -12.21 9.50
C ALA A 81 1.75 -12.98 8.86
N GLU A 82 1.92 -12.89 7.54
CA GLU A 82 2.99 -13.56 6.79
C GLU A 82 4.22 -12.65 6.56
N MET A 83 4.12 -11.37 6.96
CA MET A 83 5.23 -10.43 6.81
C MET A 83 6.26 -10.61 7.92
N GLU A 84 7.50 -10.86 7.52
CA GLU A 84 8.65 -10.91 8.41
C GLU A 84 9.37 -9.56 8.44
N PHE A 85 9.68 -9.08 9.63
CA PHE A 85 10.44 -7.85 9.84
C PHE A 85 11.86 -8.23 10.27
N GLU A 86 12.87 -7.57 9.70
CA GLU A 86 14.29 -7.81 10.07
C GLU A 86 14.55 -7.52 11.57
N ALA A 87 13.76 -6.62 12.15
CA ALA A 87 13.73 -6.34 13.58
C ALA A 87 12.41 -6.89 14.15
N ASN A 88 12.44 -7.46 15.37
CA ASN A 88 11.28 -8.07 16.06
C ASN A 88 10.22 -7.05 16.50
N GLU A 89 9.73 -6.24 15.57
CA GLU A 89 8.96 -5.03 15.84
C GLU A 89 7.48 -5.41 15.85
N GLN A 90 7.05 -5.97 16.99
CA GLN A 90 5.72 -6.55 17.14
C GLN A 90 4.57 -5.51 17.16
N ASN A 91 4.89 -4.23 17.30
CA ASN A 91 3.92 -3.13 17.38
C ASN A 91 3.79 -2.32 16.09
N VAL A 92 4.41 -2.76 14.99
CA VAL A 92 4.30 -2.09 13.69
C VAL A 92 3.31 -2.83 12.80
N ARG A 93 2.36 -2.07 12.26
CA ARG A 93 1.40 -2.54 11.27
C ARG A 93 1.66 -1.88 9.93
N ILE A 94 1.99 -2.68 8.92
CA ILE A 94 2.15 -2.20 7.55
C ILE A 94 0.87 -2.48 6.77
N SER A 95 0.40 -1.50 6.00
CA SER A 95 -0.74 -1.67 5.10
C SER A 95 -0.57 -0.84 3.83
N GLY A 96 -1.18 -1.28 2.75
CA GLY A 96 -1.35 -0.51 1.52
C GLY A 96 -2.82 -0.25 1.21
N LEU A 97 -3.09 0.86 0.52
CA LEU A 97 -4.43 1.20 0.05
C LEU A 97 -4.58 0.94 -1.45
N LYS A 98 -5.84 0.90 -1.93
CA LYS A 98 -6.13 1.07 -3.36
C LYS A 98 -5.56 2.40 -3.85
N PHE A 99 -5.26 2.49 -5.14
CA PHE A 99 -4.81 3.75 -5.74
C PHE A 99 -5.77 4.88 -5.41
N TYR A 100 -5.21 5.96 -4.89
CA TYR A 100 -5.97 7.16 -4.62
C TYR A 100 -6.23 7.87 -5.96
N THR A 101 -7.46 7.76 -6.44
CA THR A 101 -7.86 8.34 -7.73
C THR A 101 -8.55 9.68 -7.54
N LYS A 102 -8.65 10.45 -8.62
CA LYS A 102 -9.38 11.73 -8.60
C LYS A 102 -10.80 11.52 -8.05
N ASN A 103 -11.21 12.38 -7.12
CA ASN A 103 -12.49 12.32 -6.42
C ASN A 103 -12.71 11.01 -5.63
N ASP A 104 -11.65 10.34 -5.20
CA ASP A 104 -11.71 9.08 -4.45
C ASP A 104 -12.54 7.98 -5.16
N GLY A 105 -12.41 7.86 -6.49
CA GLY A 105 -13.23 6.95 -7.30
C GLY A 105 -13.07 5.46 -7.01
N GLN A 106 -12.08 5.07 -6.19
CA GLN A 106 -11.90 3.69 -5.69
C GLN A 106 -12.30 3.50 -4.21
N HIS A 107 -12.86 4.52 -3.57
CA HIS A 107 -13.22 4.55 -2.15
C HIS A 107 -12.02 4.27 -1.24
N THR A 108 -10.86 4.84 -1.59
CA THR A 108 -9.60 4.70 -0.87
C THR A 108 -9.68 5.35 0.52
N MET A 109 -10.41 6.46 0.67
CA MET A 109 -10.56 7.13 1.97
C MET A 109 -11.45 6.34 2.92
N GLU A 110 -12.50 5.68 2.40
CA GLU A 110 -13.33 4.77 3.19
C GLU A 110 -12.51 3.55 3.65
N GLN A 111 -11.70 2.96 2.75
CA GLN A 111 -10.79 1.89 3.10
C GLN A 111 -9.82 2.31 4.21
N LEU A 112 -9.22 3.50 4.11
CA LEU A 112 -8.35 4.04 5.14
C LEU A 112 -9.06 4.12 6.49
N ALA A 113 -10.25 4.74 6.53
CA ALA A 113 -11.02 4.89 7.77
C ALA A 113 -11.33 3.53 8.44
N ASN A 114 -11.66 2.52 7.64
CA ASN A 114 -11.90 1.17 8.12
C ASN A 114 -10.63 0.50 8.67
N LEU A 115 -9.49 0.67 7.99
CA LEU A 115 -8.21 0.11 8.41
C LEU A 115 -7.73 0.68 9.75
N VAL A 116 -7.87 1.99 9.93
CA VAL A 116 -7.45 2.66 11.18
C VAL A 116 -8.53 2.62 12.26
N GLN A 117 -9.64 1.92 12.03
CA GLN A 117 -10.76 1.78 12.96
C GLN A 117 -11.23 3.12 13.56
N ILE A 118 -11.23 4.20 12.77
CA ILE A 118 -11.79 5.47 13.22
C ILE A 118 -13.30 5.23 13.38
N LYS A 119 -13.75 5.03 14.62
CA LYS A 119 -15.17 5.07 14.94
C LYS A 119 -15.68 6.46 14.55
N LYS A 120 -16.66 6.51 13.63
CA LYS A 120 -17.41 7.75 13.43
C LYS A 120 -17.95 8.19 14.80
N PRO A 121 -17.86 9.48 15.16
CA PRO A 121 -18.58 9.96 16.33
C PRO A 121 -20.04 9.57 16.14
N VAL A 122 -20.62 8.94 17.16
CA VAL A 122 -22.05 8.70 17.21
C VAL A 122 -22.69 10.08 17.30
N GLU A 123 -23.49 10.45 16.29
CA GLU A 123 -24.33 11.66 16.31
C GLU A 123 -25.40 11.57 17.40
#